data_AF-A0A931QQ75-F1
#
_entry.id   AF-A0A931QQ75-F1
#
_cell.length_a   1.000
_cell.length_b   1.000
_cell.length_c   1.000
_cell.angle_alpha   90.00
_cell.angle_beta   90.00
_cell.angle_gamma   90.00
#
_symmetry.space_group_name_H-M   'P 1'
#
loop_
_entity.id
_entity.type
_entity.pdbx_description
1 polymer ?
#
loop_
_entity_poly.entity_id
_entity_poly.type
_entity_poly.pdbx_seq_one_letter_code
_entity_poly.pdbx_strand_id
1 'polypeptide(L)'
;MIKLKTLILLIILPFRLFSQIDSLISYENKTKEIKIVLQSYSSEDKNFDFTQRDYGTEEGFVFLPTDKPTNTYSGAGFIDYTPVQNFFSVNDYPIRTAVKLFRYENDSIKQTCSGIMITADLVLTACHCIQYYDKVANKYLFLDSLLAIPAYDNGRENPSFRSGTSQKYFFFKSALYHPLTKDIAIIKLREPIGIKTGWIGIAFSDDDNFFRNNLFHKLSYPGTVDVSDSTRVYYGDTLYYNYGTLDLIDGFYIGYNIFGIPGQSGSSLFYTDNNQYYSFGVLNWATKSRHMKINKDMFYAFKQLIENNIPNKEIPNNYYLSEAYPNPFNQSTKVNYVIPANSSVQISVYDILGRVVRSLVSEYQTKGNYEITFNANNLASGIYFIRMRSGDFISTKKIILMK
;
A
#
# COMPACT_ATOMS: atom_id res chain seq x y z
N MET A 1 -33.89 65.13 32.88
CA MET A 1 -32.57 64.48 33.01
C MET A 1 -32.76 62.97 33.04
N ILE A 2 -32.68 62.30 31.89
CA ILE A 2 -32.81 60.84 31.77
C ILE A 2 -31.39 60.25 31.78
N LYS A 3 -31.07 59.43 32.79
CA LYS A 3 -29.78 58.73 32.91
C LYS A 3 -29.76 57.55 31.94
N LEU A 4 -28.94 57.64 30.89
CA LEU A 4 -28.64 56.54 29.98
C LEU A 4 -27.69 55.56 30.69
N LYS A 5 -28.13 54.32 30.95
CA LYS A 5 -27.25 53.24 31.41
C LYS A 5 -26.57 52.62 30.19
N THR A 6 -25.27 52.82 30.05
CA THR A 6 -24.45 52.18 29.02
C THR A 6 -24.31 50.70 29.34
N LEU A 7 -24.95 49.85 28.54
CA LEU A 7 -24.78 48.40 28.57
C LEU A 7 -23.49 48.07 27.79
N ILE A 8 -22.43 47.66 28.49
CA ILE A 8 -21.21 47.17 27.84
C ILE A 8 -21.51 45.75 27.35
N LEU A 9 -21.76 45.60 26.05
CA LEU A 9 -21.87 44.32 25.39
C LEU A 9 -20.45 43.76 25.20
N LEU A 10 -20.07 42.76 26.01
CA LEU A 10 -18.83 42.02 25.84
C LEU A 10 -18.95 41.19 24.55
N ILE A 11 -18.37 41.68 23.46
CA ILE A 11 -18.21 40.93 22.21
C ILE A 11 -17.17 39.84 22.49
N ILE A 12 -17.63 38.62 22.74
CA ILE A 12 -16.78 37.43 22.75
C ILE A 12 -16.34 37.21 21.30
N LEU A 13 -15.17 37.72 20.94
CA LEU A 13 -14.47 37.31 19.73
C LEU A 13 -14.29 35.78 19.79
N PRO A 14 -14.68 35.02 18.76
CA PRO A 14 -14.39 33.60 18.73
C PRO A 14 -12.88 33.46 18.58
N PHE A 15 -12.19 33.21 19.70
CA PHE A 15 -10.87 32.61 19.63
C PHE A 15 -11.03 31.34 18.79
N ARG A 16 -10.29 31.25 17.68
CA ARG A 16 -10.11 29.99 16.97
C ARG A 16 -9.49 29.02 17.98
N LEU A 17 -10.32 28.22 18.63
CA LEU A 17 -9.87 27.05 19.36
C LEU A 17 -9.15 26.19 18.32
N PHE A 18 -7.82 26.15 18.40
CA PHE A 18 -7.06 25.15 17.67
C PHE A 18 -7.60 23.79 18.13
N SER A 19 -8.35 23.13 17.23
CA SER A 19 -8.81 21.76 17.45
C SER A 19 -7.58 20.92 17.80
N GLN A 20 -7.61 20.23 18.93
CA GLN A 20 -6.50 19.37 19.34
C GLN A 20 -6.26 18.34 18.25
N ILE A 21 -4.99 18.20 17.83
CA ILE A 21 -4.58 17.18 16.86
C ILE A 21 -5.04 15.82 17.38
N ASP A 22 -5.75 15.11 16.52
CA ASP A 22 -6.36 13.83 16.87
C ASP A 22 -5.32 12.73 16.95
N SER A 23 -5.30 12.04 18.08
CA SER A 23 -4.27 11.06 18.38
C SER A 23 -4.52 9.75 17.63
N LEU A 24 -3.46 9.19 17.05
CA LEU A 24 -3.47 7.82 16.57
C LEU A 24 -3.45 6.89 17.79
N ILE A 25 -4.40 5.96 17.84
CA ILE A 25 -4.52 4.94 18.89
C ILE A 25 -4.42 3.55 18.29
N SER A 26 -4.03 2.58 19.11
CA SER A 26 -4.03 1.17 18.76
C SER A 26 -5.01 0.40 19.61
N TYR A 27 -5.69 -0.58 19.02
CA TYR A 27 -6.51 -1.57 19.70
C TYR A 27 -5.90 -2.97 19.49
N GLU A 28 -5.54 -3.65 20.57
CA GLU A 28 -5.01 -5.02 20.52
C GLU A 28 -6.16 -6.05 20.54
N ASN A 29 -6.27 -6.87 19.49
CA ASN A 29 -7.41 -7.76 19.29
C ASN A 29 -7.60 -8.77 20.44
N LYS A 30 -6.50 -9.29 21.01
CA LYS A 30 -6.54 -10.33 22.04
C LYS A 30 -6.85 -9.76 23.43
N THR A 31 -6.15 -8.70 23.84
CA THR A 31 -6.27 -8.12 25.19
C THR A 31 -7.39 -7.08 25.28
N LYS A 32 -7.91 -6.62 24.13
CA LYS A 32 -8.90 -5.53 24.02
C LYS A 32 -8.37 -4.19 24.55
N GLU A 33 -7.05 -4.07 24.72
CA GLU A 33 -6.40 -2.86 25.22
C GLU A 33 -6.36 -1.77 24.15
N ILE A 34 -6.67 -0.54 24.56
CA ILE A 34 -6.47 0.67 23.75
C ILE A 34 -5.26 1.43 24.27
N LYS A 35 -4.33 1.79 23.38
CA LYS A 35 -3.13 2.57 23.71
C LYS A 35 -3.01 3.77 22.78
N ILE A 36 -2.54 4.89 23.31
CA ILE A 36 -2.14 6.03 22.47
C ILE A 36 -0.82 5.68 21.82
N VAL A 37 -0.76 5.79 20.49
CA VAL A 37 0.44 5.48 19.71
C VAL A 37 1.25 6.76 19.53
N LEU A 38 0.60 7.89 19.20
CA LEU A 38 1.25 9.18 18.95
C LEU A 38 0.39 10.36 19.45
N GLN A 39 1.04 11.39 20.01
CA GLN A 39 0.39 12.59 20.54
C GLN A 39 0.67 13.89 19.75
N SER A 40 1.66 13.94 18.85
CA SER A 40 1.98 15.14 18.06
C SER A 40 2.53 14.77 16.68
N TYR A 41 2.05 15.46 15.63
CA TYR A 41 2.56 15.31 14.26
C TYR A 41 3.46 16.49 13.90
N SER A 42 4.52 16.19 13.15
CA SER A 42 5.58 17.10 12.74
C SER A 42 5.05 18.31 11.96
N SER A 43 5.63 19.48 12.22
CA SER A 43 5.39 20.78 11.60
C SER A 43 6.17 20.98 10.30
N GLU A 44 6.30 19.95 9.46
CA GLU A 44 7.00 20.10 8.17
C GLU A 44 6.11 20.87 7.18
N ASP A 45 6.58 22.00 6.66
CA ASP A 45 5.91 22.79 5.59
C ASP A 45 6.05 22.11 4.21
N LYS A 46 5.65 20.84 4.12
CA LYS A 46 5.48 20.14 2.86
C LYS A 46 4.01 20.16 2.45
N ASN A 47 3.78 20.42 1.17
CA ASN A 47 2.47 20.31 0.50
C ASN A 47 2.28 18.95 -0.19
N PHE A 48 3.33 18.12 -0.18
CA PHE A 48 3.35 16.77 -0.72
C PHE A 48 4.45 15.98 0.00
N ASP A 49 4.13 14.77 0.47
CA ASP A 49 5.12 13.81 0.97
C ASP A 49 4.55 12.40 0.79
N PHE A 50 5.44 11.40 0.86
CA PHE A 50 5.11 10.00 0.66
C PHE A 50 5.99 9.12 1.54
N THR A 51 5.52 7.90 1.84
CA THR A 51 6.36 6.90 2.50
C THR A 51 7.36 6.34 1.52
N GLN A 52 8.65 6.33 1.86
CA GLN A 52 9.65 5.69 1.01
C GLN A 52 9.44 4.17 1.03
N ARG A 53 9.45 3.55 -0.17
CA ARG A 53 9.42 2.10 -0.43
C ARG A 53 8.03 1.47 -0.53
N ASP A 54 7.40 1.67 -1.66
CA ASP A 54 6.65 0.59 -2.29
C ASP A 54 7.62 -0.59 -2.57
N TYR A 55 7.17 -1.82 -2.38
CA TYR A 55 8.00 -3.02 -2.59
C TYR A 55 7.23 -3.98 -3.46
N GLY A 56 7.76 -4.27 -4.64
CA GLY A 56 7.33 -5.36 -5.50
C GLY A 56 8.53 -6.23 -5.84
N THR A 57 8.42 -7.55 -5.66
CA THR A 57 9.39 -8.47 -6.27
C THR A 57 9.30 -8.33 -7.79
N GLU A 58 10.43 -8.24 -8.50
CA GLU A 58 10.48 -8.01 -9.96
C GLU A 58 9.68 -9.06 -10.77
N GLU A 59 9.44 -10.25 -10.20
CA GLU A 59 8.51 -11.23 -10.76
C GLU A 59 7.05 -10.71 -10.78
N GLY A 60 6.48 -10.67 -11.98
CA GLY A 60 5.10 -10.23 -12.22
C GLY A 60 4.90 -8.72 -12.08
N PHE A 61 5.92 -7.88 -12.27
CA PHE A 61 5.70 -6.43 -12.33
C PHE A 61 4.90 -6.06 -13.60
N VAL A 62 3.89 -5.19 -13.46
CA VAL A 62 3.16 -4.60 -14.60
C VAL A 62 3.07 -3.09 -14.52
N PHE A 63 3.01 -2.45 -15.68
CA PHE A 63 2.74 -1.03 -15.81
C PHE A 63 1.24 -0.79 -15.84
N LEU A 64 0.75 0.08 -14.96
CA LEU A 64 -0.62 0.55 -15.02
C LEU A 64 -0.77 1.63 -16.11
N PRO A 65 -1.95 1.76 -16.74
CA PRO A 65 -2.24 2.82 -17.70
C PRO A 65 -1.88 4.20 -17.15
N THR A 66 -1.21 5.03 -17.96
CA THR A 66 -0.92 6.43 -17.62
C THR A 66 -1.74 7.42 -18.44
N ASP A 67 -2.36 6.94 -19.52
CA ASP A 67 -3.22 7.74 -20.39
C ASP A 67 -4.67 7.73 -19.90
N LYS A 68 -5.39 8.83 -20.18
CA LYS A 68 -6.81 8.94 -19.85
C LYS A 68 -7.62 7.87 -20.60
N PRO A 69 -8.56 7.18 -19.93
CA PRO A 69 -9.39 6.18 -20.59
C PRO A 69 -10.33 6.82 -21.62
N THR A 70 -10.53 6.14 -22.75
CA THR A 70 -11.46 6.59 -23.81
C THR A 70 -12.91 6.22 -23.53
N ASN A 71 -13.14 5.15 -22.74
CA ASN A 71 -14.47 4.61 -22.44
C ASN A 71 -14.82 4.87 -20.97
N THR A 72 -15.19 6.11 -20.63
CA THR A 72 -15.62 6.43 -19.27
C THR A 72 -17.10 6.19 -19.05
N TYR A 73 -17.47 5.88 -17.81
CA TYR A 73 -18.86 5.68 -17.44
C TYR A 73 -19.63 7.01 -17.45
N SER A 74 -20.61 7.15 -18.34
CA SER A 74 -21.64 8.20 -18.40
C SER A 74 -21.39 9.48 -17.56
N GLY A 75 -20.41 10.30 -17.96
CA GLY A 75 -20.10 11.58 -17.32
C GLY A 75 -19.17 11.53 -16.10
N ALA A 76 -18.53 10.40 -15.83
CA ALA A 76 -17.44 10.26 -14.87
C ALA A 76 -16.08 10.32 -15.58
N GLY A 77 -15.03 10.74 -14.85
CA GLY A 77 -13.65 10.64 -15.30
C GLY A 77 -13.05 9.22 -15.24
N PHE A 78 -13.84 8.22 -14.83
CA PHE A 78 -13.41 6.85 -14.56
C PHE A 78 -14.05 5.83 -15.50
N ILE A 79 -13.30 4.75 -15.79
CA ILE A 79 -13.89 3.54 -16.38
C ILE A 79 -14.80 2.83 -15.37
N ASP A 80 -15.75 2.07 -15.90
CA ASP A 80 -16.63 1.22 -15.08
C ASP A 80 -15.85 0.06 -14.41
N TYR A 81 -16.46 -0.54 -13.39
CA TYR A 81 -15.88 -1.68 -12.67
C TYR A 81 -15.67 -2.85 -13.60
N THR A 82 -14.41 -3.16 -13.90
CA THR A 82 -14.05 -4.24 -14.83
C THR A 82 -13.24 -5.31 -14.09
N PRO A 83 -13.53 -6.62 -14.30
CA PRO A 83 -12.73 -7.68 -13.70
C PRO A 83 -11.25 -7.50 -14.03
N VAL A 84 -10.38 -7.64 -13.03
CA VAL A 84 -8.96 -7.31 -13.18
C VAL A 84 -8.26 -8.18 -14.23
N GLN A 85 -8.73 -9.43 -14.38
CA GLN A 85 -8.27 -10.40 -15.37
C GLN A 85 -8.40 -9.94 -16.83
N ASN A 86 -9.22 -8.92 -17.10
CA ASN A 86 -9.34 -8.32 -18.43
C ASN A 86 -8.14 -7.43 -18.78
N PHE A 87 -7.31 -7.06 -17.80
CA PHE A 87 -6.14 -6.20 -17.97
C PHE A 87 -4.84 -6.87 -17.49
N PHE A 88 -4.88 -7.55 -16.36
CA PHE A 88 -3.70 -8.02 -15.63
C PHE A 88 -3.94 -9.40 -15.01
N SER A 89 -2.88 -10.11 -14.68
CA SER A 89 -2.94 -11.23 -13.76
C SER A 89 -3.15 -10.73 -12.33
N VAL A 90 -3.93 -11.46 -11.53
CA VAL A 90 -4.04 -11.21 -10.08
C VAL A 90 -2.71 -11.41 -9.33
N ASN A 91 -1.75 -12.09 -9.96
CA ASN A 91 -0.39 -12.24 -9.44
C ASN A 91 0.51 -11.04 -9.76
N ASP A 92 0.06 -10.09 -10.59
CA ASP A 92 0.91 -8.99 -11.01
C ASP A 92 1.05 -7.93 -9.90
N TYR A 93 2.18 -7.25 -9.83
CA TYR A 93 2.38 -6.08 -8.96
C TYR A 93 2.03 -4.80 -9.74
N PRO A 94 1.19 -3.91 -9.20
CA PRO A 94 0.72 -3.86 -7.81
C PRO A 94 -0.61 -4.59 -7.53
N ILE A 95 -1.20 -5.28 -8.50
CA ILE A 95 -2.53 -5.92 -8.39
C ILE A 95 -2.64 -6.84 -7.17
N ARG A 96 -1.65 -7.70 -6.96
CA ARG A 96 -1.58 -8.67 -5.87
C ARG A 96 -1.52 -8.06 -4.47
N THR A 97 -1.34 -6.74 -4.36
CA THR A 97 -1.36 -6.01 -3.08
C THR A 97 -2.79 -5.75 -2.57
N ALA A 98 -3.81 -5.92 -3.42
CA ALA A 98 -5.21 -5.78 -3.03
C ALA A 98 -5.62 -6.93 -2.09
N VAL A 99 -6.32 -6.57 -1.01
CA VAL A 99 -6.73 -7.49 0.05
C VAL A 99 -8.25 -7.53 0.15
N LYS A 100 -8.82 -8.72 0.16
CA LYS A 100 -10.20 -8.94 0.60
C LYS A 100 -10.21 -9.20 2.10
N LEU A 101 -11.10 -8.53 2.83
CA LEU A 101 -11.27 -8.68 4.27
C LEU A 101 -12.52 -9.48 4.60
N PHE A 102 -12.36 -10.48 5.46
CA PHE A 102 -13.43 -11.33 5.98
C PHE A 102 -13.46 -11.25 7.51
N ARG A 103 -14.67 -11.27 8.09
CA ARG A 103 -14.87 -11.45 9.53
C ARG A 103 -15.32 -12.87 9.83
N TYR A 104 -14.97 -13.35 11.01
CA TYR A 104 -15.57 -14.58 11.54
C TYR A 104 -16.90 -14.26 12.21
N GLU A 105 -17.94 -14.99 11.83
CA GLU A 105 -19.28 -14.86 12.39
C GLU A 105 -19.96 -16.24 12.41
N ASN A 106 -20.33 -16.73 13.59
CA ASN A 106 -20.97 -18.03 13.81
C ASN A 106 -20.23 -19.19 13.11
N ASP A 107 -18.92 -19.31 13.35
CA ASP A 107 -18.02 -20.31 12.74
C ASP A 107 -17.96 -20.28 11.20
N SER A 108 -18.45 -19.21 10.58
CA SER A 108 -18.37 -18.95 9.15
C SER A 108 -17.58 -17.68 8.84
N ILE A 109 -16.99 -17.60 7.65
CA ILE A 109 -16.38 -16.36 7.15
C ILE A 109 -17.43 -15.53 6.42
N LYS A 110 -17.51 -14.25 6.75
CA LYS A 110 -18.37 -13.27 6.08
C LYS A 110 -17.53 -12.20 5.43
N GLN A 111 -17.78 -11.99 4.14
CA GLN A 111 -17.17 -10.89 3.42
C GLN A 111 -17.51 -9.57 4.09
N THR A 112 -16.50 -8.72 4.28
CA THR A 112 -16.67 -7.46 5.01
C THR A 112 -16.28 -6.29 4.14
N CYS A 113 -15.01 -6.22 3.74
CA CYS A 113 -14.43 -5.03 3.12
C CYS A 113 -13.30 -5.39 2.15
N SER A 114 -12.70 -4.34 1.60
CA SER A 114 -11.46 -4.35 0.84
C SER A 114 -10.35 -3.64 1.63
N GLY A 115 -9.11 -3.82 1.20
CA GLY A 115 -7.95 -3.11 1.72
C GLY A 115 -6.77 -3.23 0.75
N ILE A 116 -5.63 -2.64 1.12
CA ILE A 116 -4.39 -2.75 0.35
C ILE A 116 -3.20 -2.90 1.27
N MET A 117 -2.23 -3.74 0.89
CA MET A 117 -0.97 -3.88 1.61
C MET A 117 -0.17 -2.57 1.52
N ILE A 118 0.27 -2.05 2.67
CA ILE A 118 1.12 -0.85 2.78
C ILE A 118 2.49 -1.10 3.44
N THR A 119 2.68 -2.29 4.03
CA THR A 119 3.98 -2.83 4.43
C THR A 119 3.96 -4.36 4.32
N ALA A 120 5.00 -5.03 4.82
CA ALA A 120 5.02 -6.48 4.98
C ALA A 120 3.82 -7.04 5.77
N ASP A 121 3.25 -6.29 6.72
CA ASP A 121 2.21 -6.78 7.65
C ASP A 121 1.14 -5.73 8.01
N LEU A 122 1.10 -4.60 7.30
CA LEU A 122 0.08 -3.57 7.47
C LEU A 122 -0.85 -3.52 6.25
N VAL A 123 -2.16 -3.48 6.51
CA VAL A 123 -3.22 -3.28 5.51
C VAL A 123 -3.92 -1.97 5.78
N LEU A 124 -3.99 -1.09 4.78
CA LEU A 124 -4.82 0.11 4.82
C LEU A 124 -6.27 -0.23 4.45
N THR A 125 -7.23 0.28 5.22
CA THR A 125 -8.67 0.07 5.00
C THR A 125 -9.50 1.19 5.66
N ALA A 126 -10.83 1.11 5.60
CA ALA A 126 -11.72 2.03 6.29
C ALA A 126 -11.89 1.65 7.78
N CYS A 127 -12.12 2.63 8.65
CA CYS A 127 -12.28 2.39 10.09
C CYS A 127 -13.58 1.63 10.42
N HIS A 128 -14.66 1.86 9.68
CA HIS A 128 -15.88 1.08 9.88
C HIS A 128 -15.72 -0.40 9.50
N CYS A 129 -14.67 -0.78 8.75
CA CYS A 129 -14.38 -2.18 8.39
C CYS A 129 -13.82 -3.00 9.56
N ILE A 130 -13.30 -2.34 10.60
CA ILE A 130 -12.74 -2.99 11.80
C ILE A 130 -13.70 -2.91 13.00
N GLN A 131 -14.89 -2.36 12.80
CA GLN A 131 -15.90 -2.16 13.85
C GLN A 131 -17.26 -2.73 13.43
N TYR A 132 -18.10 -3.04 14.41
CA TYR A 132 -19.52 -3.33 14.20
C TYR A 132 -20.36 -2.65 15.29
N TYR A 133 -21.61 -2.37 14.97
CA TYR A 133 -22.54 -1.80 15.95
C TYR A 133 -23.18 -2.93 16.76
N ASP A 134 -22.92 -2.97 18.06
CA ASP A 134 -23.59 -3.87 18.98
C ASP A 134 -24.88 -3.23 19.48
N LYS A 135 -26.02 -3.81 19.09
CA LYS A 135 -27.35 -3.30 19.45
C LYS A 135 -27.66 -3.45 20.94
N VAL A 136 -27.07 -4.45 21.61
CA VAL A 136 -27.32 -4.74 23.03
C VAL A 136 -26.50 -3.80 23.91
N ALA A 137 -25.22 -3.62 23.58
CA ALA A 137 -24.32 -2.72 24.27
C ALA A 137 -24.48 -1.25 23.85
N ASN A 138 -25.28 -0.98 22.81
CA ASN A 138 -25.56 0.34 22.24
C ASN A 138 -24.29 1.16 21.95
N LYS A 139 -23.28 0.48 21.37
CA LYS A 139 -21.98 1.08 21.05
C LYS A 139 -21.30 0.33 19.91
N TYR A 140 -20.34 0.99 19.29
CA TYR A 140 -19.43 0.33 18.35
C TYR A 140 -18.40 -0.51 19.11
N LEU A 141 -18.23 -1.74 18.64
CA LEU A 141 -17.25 -2.70 19.12
C LEU A 141 -16.27 -3.04 17.99
N PHE A 142 -15.04 -3.38 18.35
CA PHE A 142 -14.02 -3.81 17.40
C PHE A 142 -14.17 -5.29 17.08
N LEU A 143 -13.83 -5.66 15.84
CA LEU A 143 -13.82 -7.06 15.43
C LEU A 143 -12.67 -7.81 16.11
N ASP A 144 -12.98 -8.95 16.72
CA ASP A 144 -12.01 -9.78 17.42
C ASP A 144 -10.94 -10.36 16.50
N SER A 145 -11.33 -10.67 15.27
CA SER A 145 -10.45 -11.21 14.25
C SER A 145 -11.00 -10.89 12.86
N LEU A 146 -10.10 -10.43 11.99
CA LEU A 146 -10.29 -10.28 10.56
C LEU A 146 -9.28 -11.17 9.84
N LEU A 147 -9.74 -11.82 8.78
CA LEU A 147 -8.92 -12.55 7.84
C LEU A 147 -8.67 -11.66 6.62
N ALA A 148 -7.41 -11.41 6.31
CA ALA A 148 -6.92 -10.68 5.16
C ALA A 148 -6.43 -11.67 4.11
N ILE A 149 -7.08 -11.69 2.95
CA ILE A 149 -6.72 -12.57 1.83
C ILE A 149 -6.22 -11.70 0.67
N PRO A 150 -4.92 -11.71 0.36
CA PRO A 150 -4.38 -10.95 -0.75
C PRO A 150 -4.69 -11.65 -2.08
N ALA A 151 -4.84 -10.85 -3.15
CA ALA A 151 -5.10 -11.35 -4.50
C ALA A 151 -6.24 -12.38 -4.57
N TYR A 152 -7.26 -12.23 -3.71
CA TYR A 152 -8.45 -13.05 -3.71
C TYR A 152 -9.19 -12.85 -5.02
N ASP A 153 -9.62 -13.92 -5.68
CA ASP A 153 -10.31 -13.78 -6.95
C ASP A 153 -11.15 -15.01 -7.29
N ASN A 154 -12.23 -14.81 -8.03
CA ASN A 154 -13.19 -15.85 -8.42
C ASN A 154 -13.59 -16.80 -7.26
N GLY A 155 -13.77 -16.22 -6.07
CA GLY A 155 -14.21 -16.92 -4.86
C GLY A 155 -13.13 -17.70 -4.13
N ARG A 156 -11.85 -17.59 -4.55
CA ARG A 156 -10.76 -18.46 -4.08
C ARG A 156 -9.56 -17.67 -3.55
N GLU A 157 -8.92 -18.23 -2.53
CA GLU A 157 -7.60 -17.79 -2.11
C GLU A 157 -6.58 -18.06 -3.22
N ASN A 158 -5.63 -17.14 -3.39
CA ASN A 158 -4.53 -17.34 -4.31
C ASN A 158 -3.51 -18.33 -3.72
N PRO A 159 -3.17 -19.44 -4.39
CA PRO A 159 -2.26 -20.44 -3.85
C PRO A 159 -0.82 -19.93 -3.64
N SER A 160 -0.44 -18.83 -4.30
CA SER A 160 0.90 -18.23 -4.20
C SER A 160 1.08 -17.34 -2.97
N PHE A 161 -0.03 -16.87 -2.38
CA PHE A 161 -0.01 -15.87 -1.31
C PHE A 161 -0.81 -16.36 -0.11
N ARG A 162 -0.15 -16.43 1.05
CA ARG A 162 -0.84 -16.83 2.29
C ARG A 162 -1.76 -15.72 2.77
N SER A 163 -2.88 -16.10 3.37
CA SER A 163 -3.74 -15.20 4.13
C SER A 163 -3.11 -14.83 5.47
N GLY A 164 -3.52 -13.68 6.02
CA GLY A 164 -3.07 -13.15 7.30
C GLY A 164 -4.24 -12.84 8.23
N THR A 165 -4.02 -12.93 9.53
CA THR A 165 -5.03 -12.63 10.54
C THR A 165 -4.70 -11.34 11.28
N SER A 166 -5.70 -10.51 11.56
CA SER A 166 -5.52 -9.29 12.34
C SER A 166 -4.99 -9.56 13.75
N GLN A 167 -3.97 -8.81 14.13
CA GLN A 167 -3.43 -8.75 15.49
C GLN A 167 -3.90 -7.49 16.22
N LYS A 168 -3.87 -6.36 15.52
CA LYS A 168 -4.06 -5.04 16.10
C LYS A 168 -4.60 -4.08 15.06
N TYR A 169 -5.37 -3.10 15.50
CA TYR A 169 -5.85 -2.02 14.65
C TYR A 169 -5.27 -0.68 15.07
N PHE A 170 -5.00 0.18 14.10
CA PHE A 170 -4.58 1.56 14.31
C PHE A 170 -5.58 2.50 13.65
N PHE A 171 -6.09 3.48 14.38
CA PHE A 171 -7.11 4.41 13.92
C PHE A 171 -7.10 5.68 14.78
N PHE A 172 -7.76 6.74 14.32
CA PHE A 172 -7.80 8.00 15.05
C PHE A 172 -8.79 7.96 16.21
N LYS A 173 -8.42 8.56 17.35
CA LYS A 173 -9.21 8.55 18.58
C LYS A 173 -10.64 9.06 18.37
N SER A 174 -10.85 10.03 17.47
CA SER A 174 -12.20 10.51 17.12
C SER A 174 -13.14 9.39 16.65
N ALA A 175 -12.61 8.33 16.04
CA ALA A 175 -13.39 7.21 15.53
C ALA A 175 -13.92 6.27 16.63
N LEU A 176 -13.54 6.48 17.90
CA LEU A 176 -14.17 5.81 19.05
C LEU A 176 -15.62 6.27 19.28
N TYR A 177 -15.93 7.52 18.92
CA TYR A 177 -17.28 8.06 19.09
C TYR A 177 -18.20 7.68 17.93
N HIS A 178 -17.65 7.66 16.71
CA HIS A 178 -18.37 7.23 15.52
C HIS A 178 -17.38 6.78 14.42
N PRO A 179 -17.54 5.58 13.82
CA PRO A 179 -16.55 5.02 12.89
C PRO A 179 -16.39 5.83 11.60
N LEU A 180 -17.42 6.57 11.20
CA LEU A 180 -17.35 7.43 10.00
C LEU A 180 -16.54 8.71 10.23
N THR A 181 -16.16 9.02 11.48
CA THR A 181 -15.31 10.16 11.81
C THR A 181 -13.86 9.79 11.55
N LYS A 182 -13.24 10.36 10.50
CA LYS A 182 -11.91 9.92 10.00
C LYS A 182 -11.89 8.42 9.74
N ASP A 183 -12.78 8.01 8.85
CA ASP A 183 -13.03 6.63 8.46
C ASP A 183 -11.88 6.02 7.64
N ILE A 184 -10.74 5.85 8.30
CA ILE A 184 -9.51 5.27 7.78
C ILE A 184 -8.79 4.58 8.93
N ALA A 185 -8.27 3.39 8.68
CA ALA A 185 -7.58 2.58 9.67
C ALA A 185 -6.48 1.73 9.02
N ILE A 186 -5.54 1.28 9.85
CA ILE A 186 -4.53 0.31 9.47
C ILE A 186 -4.71 -0.95 10.31
N ILE A 187 -4.74 -2.11 9.66
CA ILE A 187 -4.74 -3.42 10.30
C ILE A 187 -3.30 -3.93 10.34
N LYS A 188 -2.79 -4.27 11.53
CA LYS A 188 -1.59 -5.09 11.71
C LYS A 188 -1.96 -6.55 11.61
N LEU A 189 -1.28 -7.29 10.75
CA LEU A 189 -1.42 -8.73 10.60
C LEU A 189 -0.40 -9.45 11.47
N ARG A 190 -0.74 -10.68 11.91
CA ARG A 190 0.20 -11.59 12.59
C ARG A 190 1.22 -12.14 11.60
N GLU A 191 0.77 -12.48 10.39
CA GLU A 191 1.59 -13.00 9.32
C GLU A 191 2.05 -11.86 8.38
N PRO A 192 3.36 -11.76 8.06
CA PRO A 192 3.86 -10.73 7.17
C PRO A 192 3.66 -11.11 5.69
N ILE A 193 2.40 -11.23 5.27
CA ILE A 193 1.99 -11.66 3.92
C ILE A 193 2.51 -10.73 2.81
N GLY A 194 2.75 -9.46 3.14
CA GLY A 194 3.34 -8.43 2.28
C GLY A 194 4.73 -8.76 1.75
N ILE A 195 5.48 -9.65 2.42
CA ILE A 195 6.80 -10.11 1.94
C ILE A 195 6.69 -10.78 0.56
N LYS A 196 5.58 -11.47 0.28
CA LYS A 196 5.35 -12.19 -0.98
C LYS A 196 4.50 -11.38 -1.96
N THR A 197 3.49 -10.65 -1.46
CA THR A 197 2.62 -9.85 -2.32
C THR A 197 3.29 -8.55 -2.75
N GLY A 198 4.25 -8.06 -1.98
CA GLY A 198 4.60 -6.65 -2.06
C GLY A 198 3.56 -5.75 -1.40
N TRP A 199 3.84 -4.45 -1.41
CA TRP A 199 2.95 -3.41 -0.90
C TRP A 199 3.18 -2.09 -1.63
N ILE A 200 2.22 -1.19 -1.53
CA ILE A 200 2.32 0.18 -2.06
C ILE A 200 2.61 1.16 -0.91
N GLY A 201 3.09 2.37 -1.22
CA GLY A 201 3.23 3.43 -0.22
C GLY A 201 1.90 4.12 0.09
N ILE A 202 1.96 5.09 1.01
CA ILE A 202 0.92 6.12 1.18
C ILE A 202 1.52 7.49 0.87
N ALA A 203 0.68 8.44 0.48
CA ALA A 203 1.08 9.81 0.23
C ALA A 203 -0.05 10.79 0.60
N PHE A 204 0.30 12.06 0.73
CA PHE A 204 -0.66 13.16 0.77
C PHE A 204 -0.30 14.26 -0.21
N SER A 205 -1.30 15.05 -0.59
CA SER A 205 -1.11 16.32 -1.28
C SER A 205 -2.11 17.34 -0.72
N ASP A 206 -1.63 18.55 -0.46
CA ASP A 206 -2.45 19.71 -0.12
C ASP A 206 -2.83 20.54 -1.37
N ASP A 207 -2.36 20.14 -2.57
CA ASP A 207 -2.72 20.78 -3.84
C ASP A 207 -3.89 20.07 -4.51
N ASP A 208 -5.06 20.71 -4.52
CA ASP A 208 -6.22 20.18 -5.21
C ASP A 208 -5.98 19.96 -6.72
N ASN A 209 -5.08 20.73 -7.35
CA ASN A 209 -4.76 20.55 -8.77
C ASN A 209 -4.02 19.24 -9.03
N PHE A 210 -3.25 18.73 -8.06
CA PHE A 210 -2.63 17.41 -8.16
C PHE A 210 -3.70 16.35 -8.42
N PHE A 211 -4.81 16.38 -7.68
CA PHE A 211 -5.89 15.42 -7.84
C PHE A 211 -6.68 15.57 -9.15
N ARG A 212 -6.82 16.81 -9.66
CA ARG A 212 -7.54 17.08 -10.93
C ARG A 212 -6.74 16.68 -12.16
N ASN A 213 -5.42 16.81 -12.08
CA ASN A 213 -4.54 16.68 -13.24
C ASN A 213 -3.92 15.29 -13.40
N ASN A 214 -4.01 14.44 -12.37
CA ASN A 214 -3.44 13.10 -12.37
C ASN A 214 -4.50 12.01 -12.52
N LEU A 215 -4.02 10.84 -12.96
CA LEU A 215 -4.79 9.62 -13.10
C LEU A 215 -4.67 8.79 -11.82
N PHE A 216 -5.79 8.23 -11.37
CA PHE A 216 -5.86 7.39 -10.19
C PHE A 216 -6.39 6.01 -10.54
N HIS A 217 -5.96 5.03 -9.77
CA HIS A 217 -6.25 3.62 -9.90
C HIS A 217 -6.95 3.11 -8.66
N LYS A 218 -7.77 2.07 -8.83
CA LYS A 218 -8.48 1.46 -7.73
C LYS A 218 -8.67 -0.03 -7.97
N LEU A 219 -8.46 -0.77 -6.89
CA LEU A 219 -8.67 -2.22 -6.81
C LEU A 219 -9.70 -2.48 -5.72
N SER A 220 -10.76 -3.22 -6.02
CA SER A 220 -11.87 -3.40 -5.06
C SER A 220 -12.71 -4.64 -5.29
N TYR A 221 -13.47 -5.01 -4.25
CA TYR A 221 -14.35 -6.18 -4.23
C TYR A 221 -15.82 -5.78 -4.01
N PRO A 222 -16.53 -5.25 -5.03
CA PRO A 222 -17.97 -5.01 -4.93
C PRO A 222 -18.71 -6.29 -4.55
N GLY A 223 -19.66 -6.19 -3.61
CA GLY A 223 -20.28 -7.36 -2.96
C GLY A 223 -21.81 -7.32 -2.91
N THR A 224 -22.44 -6.45 -3.69
CA THR A 224 -23.91 -6.43 -3.83
C THR A 224 -24.32 -5.91 -5.20
N VAL A 225 -25.62 -5.80 -5.45
CA VAL A 225 -26.22 -5.23 -6.66
C VAL A 225 -25.81 -3.76 -6.82
N ASP A 226 -25.48 -3.35 -8.05
CA ASP A 226 -25.27 -1.95 -8.37
C ASP A 226 -26.59 -1.18 -8.28
N VAL A 227 -26.61 -0.11 -7.48
CA VAL A 227 -27.80 0.71 -7.28
C VAL A 227 -28.19 1.51 -8.53
N SER A 228 -27.23 1.75 -9.43
CA SER A 228 -27.41 2.50 -10.67
C SER A 228 -27.81 1.61 -11.85
N ASP A 229 -27.59 0.30 -11.74
CA ASP A 229 -27.96 -0.71 -12.73
C ASP A 229 -28.18 -2.07 -12.04
N SER A 230 -29.44 -2.38 -11.77
CA SER A 230 -29.80 -3.60 -11.04
C SER A 230 -29.49 -4.91 -11.79
N THR A 231 -29.10 -4.85 -13.07
CA THR A 231 -28.66 -6.02 -13.82
C THR A 231 -27.22 -6.43 -13.49
N ARG A 232 -26.43 -5.51 -12.92
CA ARG A 232 -25.06 -5.77 -12.47
C ARG A 232 -25.06 -6.23 -11.02
N VAL A 233 -24.75 -7.51 -10.83
CA VAL A 233 -24.71 -8.16 -9.52
C VAL A 233 -23.28 -8.56 -9.20
N TYR A 234 -22.79 -8.14 -8.03
CA TYR A 234 -21.47 -8.47 -7.55
C TYR A 234 -21.55 -9.28 -6.27
N TYR A 235 -20.71 -10.32 -6.15
CA TYR A 235 -20.71 -11.25 -5.01
C TYR A 235 -19.49 -11.07 -4.10
N GLY A 236 -18.63 -10.09 -4.38
CA GLY A 236 -17.43 -9.78 -3.62
C GLY A 236 -16.40 -10.89 -3.62
N ASP A 237 -16.50 -11.79 -4.59
CA ASP A 237 -15.67 -12.95 -4.86
C ASP A 237 -14.57 -12.65 -5.90
N THR A 238 -14.72 -11.59 -6.68
CA THR A 238 -13.88 -11.25 -7.83
C THR A 238 -13.21 -9.89 -7.61
N LEU A 239 -11.93 -9.78 -8.01
CA LEU A 239 -11.18 -8.53 -7.94
C LEU A 239 -11.50 -7.65 -9.16
N TYR A 240 -11.96 -6.43 -8.90
CA TYR A 240 -12.25 -5.43 -9.93
C TYR A 240 -11.21 -4.32 -9.93
N TYR A 241 -10.94 -3.82 -11.14
CA TYR A 241 -10.07 -2.71 -11.41
C TYR A 241 -10.83 -1.60 -12.13
N ASN A 242 -10.59 -0.36 -11.71
CA ASN A 242 -11.06 0.83 -12.39
C ASN A 242 -10.03 1.96 -12.22
N TYR A 243 -9.93 2.84 -13.22
CA TYR A 243 -8.98 3.95 -13.21
C TYR A 243 -9.55 5.17 -13.98
N GLY A 244 -9.00 6.35 -13.71
CA GLY A 244 -9.52 7.59 -14.25
C GLY A 244 -9.11 8.86 -13.51
N THR A 245 -9.76 9.97 -13.83
CA THR A 245 -9.55 11.28 -13.19
C THR A 245 -10.60 11.55 -12.11
N LEU A 246 -10.24 12.35 -11.10
CA LEU A 246 -11.15 12.68 -9.99
C LEU A 246 -12.05 13.87 -10.32
N ASP A 247 -13.33 13.71 -10.00
CA ASP A 247 -14.36 14.73 -10.22
C ASP A 247 -14.79 15.42 -8.91
N LEU A 248 -14.48 14.79 -7.77
CA LEU A 248 -14.75 15.29 -6.42
C LEU A 248 -13.45 15.45 -5.66
N ILE A 249 -13.17 16.67 -5.25
CA ILE A 249 -12.06 17.01 -4.35
C ILE A 249 -12.61 18.04 -3.38
N ASP A 250 -12.58 17.69 -2.09
CA ASP A 250 -12.87 18.60 -1.01
C ASP A 250 -11.82 18.44 0.11
N GLY A 251 -11.99 19.18 1.21
CA GLY A 251 -11.03 19.18 2.32
C GLY A 251 -10.78 17.79 2.93
N PHE A 252 -11.76 16.88 2.90
CA PHE A 252 -11.68 15.57 3.54
C PHE A 252 -11.81 14.39 2.58
N TYR A 253 -12.36 14.61 1.38
CA TYR A 253 -12.71 13.54 0.46
C TYR A 253 -12.17 13.78 -0.94
N ILE A 254 -11.83 12.67 -1.60
CA ILE A 254 -11.56 12.59 -3.03
C ILE A 254 -12.45 11.52 -3.64
N GLY A 255 -12.84 11.66 -4.91
CA GLY A 255 -13.74 10.70 -5.54
C GLY A 255 -14.08 11.02 -6.99
N TYR A 256 -14.97 10.23 -7.56
CA TYR A 256 -15.36 10.26 -8.96
C TYR A 256 -16.84 9.89 -9.10
N ASN A 257 -17.49 10.32 -10.18
CA ASN A 257 -18.95 10.28 -10.29
C ASN A 257 -19.55 8.89 -10.63
N ILE A 258 -19.14 7.85 -9.90
CA ILE A 258 -19.70 6.49 -9.94
C ILE A 258 -20.13 6.12 -8.52
N PHE A 259 -21.24 5.41 -8.37
CA PHE A 259 -21.70 4.96 -7.06
C PHE A 259 -20.86 3.78 -6.57
N GLY A 260 -20.25 3.93 -5.40
CA GLY A 260 -19.52 2.86 -4.72
C GLY A 260 -20.47 1.76 -4.27
N ILE A 261 -20.09 0.51 -4.50
CA ILE A 261 -20.93 -0.64 -4.16
C ILE A 261 -20.49 -1.20 -2.79
N PRO A 262 -21.41 -1.50 -1.86
CA PRO A 262 -21.08 -2.19 -0.62
C PRO A 262 -20.15 -3.41 -0.83
N GLY A 263 -19.21 -3.62 0.07
CA GLY A 263 -18.09 -4.57 -0.08
C GLY A 263 -16.80 -3.94 -0.60
N GLN A 264 -16.88 -2.80 -1.30
CA GLN A 264 -15.69 -2.04 -1.72
C GLN A 264 -15.08 -1.17 -0.62
N SER A 265 -15.76 -0.99 0.52
CA SER A 265 -15.26 -0.16 1.63
C SER A 265 -13.81 -0.52 1.98
N GLY A 266 -12.98 0.49 2.20
CA GLY A 266 -11.56 0.32 2.46
C GLY A 266 -10.67 0.15 1.23
N SER A 267 -11.23 0.01 0.03
CA SER A 267 -10.42 -0.03 -1.21
C SER A 267 -9.66 1.28 -1.40
N SER A 268 -8.39 1.16 -1.78
CA SER A 268 -7.49 2.29 -1.94
C SER A 268 -7.67 2.98 -3.30
N LEU A 269 -7.67 4.31 -3.28
CA LEU A 269 -7.46 5.13 -4.45
C LEU A 269 -5.99 5.52 -4.50
N PHE A 270 -5.27 5.06 -5.51
CA PHE A 270 -3.81 5.19 -5.56
C PHE A 270 -3.32 5.77 -6.89
N TYR A 271 -2.19 6.45 -6.82
CA TYR A 271 -1.51 7.10 -7.94
C TYR A 271 -0.18 6.39 -8.22
N THR A 272 0.32 6.52 -9.45
CA THR A 272 1.60 5.96 -9.88
C THR A 272 2.55 7.07 -10.36
N ASP A 273 3.80 7.05 -9.89
CA ASP A 273 4.89 7.93 -10.35
C ASP A 273 6.14 7.09 -10.56
N ASN A 274 6.65 7.05 -11.80
CA ASN A 274 7.87 6.30 -12.14
C ASN A 274 7.88 4.86 -11.59
N ASN A 275 6.76 4.14 -11.73
CA ASN A 275 6.55 2.76 -11.25
C ASN A 275 6.44 2.60 -9.75
N GLN A 276 6.29 3.70 -9.02
CA GLN A 276 6.00 3.70 -7.60
C GLN A 276 4.53 3.98 -7.35
N TYR A 277 3.93 3.25 -6.42
CA TYR A 277 2.49 3.32 -6.17
C TYR A 277 2.19 3.88 -4.78
N TYR A 278 1.27 4.83 -4.70
CA TYR A 278 0.92 5.51 -3.45
C TYR A 278 -0.58 5.64 -3.26
N SER A 279 -1.09 5.13 -2.14
CA SER A 279 -2.47 5.37 -1.71
C SER A 279 -2.63 6.81 -1.23
N PHE A 280 -3.70 7.47 -1.70
CA PHE A 280 -4.12 8.81 -1.25
C PHE A 280 -5.38 8.77 -0.39
N GLY A 281 -5.98 7.60 -0.21
CA GLY A 281 -7.23 7.46 0.52
C GLY A 281 -7.92 6.13 0.32
N VAL A 282 -8.95 5.90 1.14
CA VAL A 282 -9.75 4.66 1.13
C VAL A 282 -11.24 4.95 1.00
N LEU A 283 -11.95 4.11 0.25
CA LEU A 283 -13.38 4.25 0.02
C LEU A 283 -14.16 4.11 1.32
N ASN A 284 -15.05 5.06 1.62
CA ASN A 284 -15.89 5.02 2.81
C ASN A 284 -17.35 5.42 2.57
N TRP A 285 -17.65 6.11 1.46
CA TRP A 285 -19.00 6.54 1.13
C TRP A 285 -19.34 6.19 -0.32
N ALA A 286 -20.51 5.58 -0.50
CA ALA A 286 -20.97 5.09 -1.79
C ALA A 286 -21.26 6.23 -2.79
N THR A 287 -21.87 7.32 -2.34
CA THR A 287 -22.20 8.46 -3.21
C THR A 287 -20.93 9.13 -3.75
N LYS A 288 -20.78 9.14 -5.08
CA LYS A 288 -19.59 9.64 -5.81
C LYS A 288 -18.28 8.93 -5.42
N SER A 289 -18.36 7.64 -5.09
CA SER A 289 -17.20 6.79 -4.71
C SER A 289 -16.22 7.57 -3.84
N ARG A 290 -16.70 8.12 -2.73
CA ARG A 290 -15.93 9.02 -1.87
C ARG A 290 -14.92 8.20 -1.08
N HIS A 291 -13.68 8.65 -1.14
CA HIS A 291 -12.57 8.12 -0.38
C HIS A 291 -12.17 9.15 0.68
N MET A 292 -11.92 8.72 1.92
CA MET A 292 -11.27 9.54 2.94
C MET A 292 -9.87 9.92 2.42
N LYS A 293 -9.64 11.20 2.15
CA LYS A 293 -8.35 11.72 1.74
C LYS A 293 -7.38 11.60 2.92
N ILE A 294 -6.22 10.99 2.67
CA ILE A 294 -5.09 11.06 3.62
C ILE A 294 -4.60 12.50 3.57
N ASN A 295 -4.94 13.27 4.61
CA ASN A 295 -4.42 14.62 4.77
C ASN A 295 -3.05 14.59 5.47
N LYS A 296 -2.40 15.76 5.54
CA LYS A 296 -1.08 15.94 6.15
C LYS A 296 -0.96 15.33 7.56
N ASP A 297 -1.90 15.65 8.46
CA ASP A 297 -1.87 15.14 9.84
C ASP A 297 -1.98 13.61 9.87
N MET A 298 -2.88 13.04 9.08
CA MET A 298 -3.06 11.61 8.97
C MET A 298 -1.82 10.92 8.40
N PHE A 299 -1.24 11.53 7.37
CA PHE A 299 -0.05 11.01 6.72
C PHE A 299 1.11 10.89 7.70
N TYR A 300 1.44 11.95 8.44
CA TYR A 300 2.56 11.90 9.38
C TYR A 300 2.30 10.93 10.55
N ALA A 301 1.04 10.76 10.97
CA ALA A 301 0.66 9.73 11.92
C ALA A 301 0.99 8.32 11.42
N PHE A 302 0.56 8.03 10.20
CA PHE A 302 0.74 6.72 9.59
C PHE A 302 2.19 6.49 9.14
N LYS A 303 2.89 7.51 8.67
CA LYS A 303 4.31 7.43 8.27
C LYS A 303 5.17 6.95 9.43
N GLN A 304 5.03 7.55 10.60
CA GLN A 304 5.78 7.13 11.78
C GLN A 304 5.43 5.69 12.20
N LEU A 305 4.15 5.29 12.11
CA LEU A 305 3.74 3.91 12.35
C LEU A 305 4.44 2.96 11.35
N ILE A 306 4.39 3.28 10.06
CA ILE A 306 4.97 2.50 8.97
C ILE A 306 6.48 2.36 9.17
N GLU A 307 7.19 3.47 9.37
CA GLU A 307 8.65 3.49 9.58
C GLU A 307 9.08 2.67 10.81
N ASN A 308 8.28 2.65 11.87
CA ASN A 308 8.52 1.83 13.06
C ASN A 308 8.13 0.34 12.90
N ASN A 309 7.34 -0.02 11.88
CA ASN A 309 6.81 -1.37 11.65
C ASN A 309 7.37 -2.05 10.40
N ILE A 310 8.21 -1.38 9.61
CA ILE A 310 9.00 -2.06 8.59
C ILE A 310 9.90 -3.04 9.35
N PRO A 311 9.80 -4.36 9.11
CA PRO A 311 10.72 -5.30 9.72
C PRO A 311 12.13 -4.80 9.47
N ASN A 312 12.99 -4.78 10.48
CA ASN A 312 14.45 -4.64 10.36
C ASN A 312 15.06 -5.84 9.58
N LYS A 313 14.39 -6.29 8.52
CA LYS A 313 14.99 -7.06 7.47
C LYS A 313 15.49 -6.03 6.49
N GLU A 314 16.79 -5.79 6.57
CA GLU A 314 17.62 -5.07 5.61
C GLU A 314 17.05 -5.16 4.18
N ILE A 315 16.18 -4.23 3.79
CA ILE A 315 16.12 -3.75 2.42
C ILE A 315 17.35 -2.85 2.37
N PRO A 316 18.44 -3.27 1.72
CA PRO A 316 19.70 -2.66 1.96
C PRO A 316 19.66 -1.25 1.37
N ASN A 317 19.64 -0.26 2.26
CA ASN A 317 20.18 1.09 1.98
C ASN A 317 21.70 1.05 1.72
N ASN A 318 22.27 -0.15 1.72
CA ASN A 318 23.65 -0.46 1.43
C ASN A 318 23.74 -1.14 0.06
N TYR A 319 24.92 -1.12 -0.52
CA TYR A 319 25.21 -1.97 -1.66
C TYR A 319 24.88 -3.44 -1.34
N TYR A 320 24.34 -4.15 -2.31
CA TYR A 320 23.94 -5.55 -2.15
C TYR A 320 24.28 -6.35 -3.39
N LEU A 321 24.69 -7.60 -3.20
CA LEU A 321 24.89 -8.60 -4.25
C LEU A 321 24.17 -9.87 -3.78
N SER A 322 23.19 -10.32 -4.56
CA SER A 322 22.40 -11.52 -4.24
C SER A 322 23.24 -12.79 -4.38
N GLU A 323 22.75 -13.89 -3.82
CA GLU A 323 23.22 -15.20 -4.28
C GLU A 323 22.90 -15.39 -5.76
N ALA A 324 23.73 -16.17 -6.45
CA ALA A 324 23.45 -16.53 -7.84
C ALA A 324 22.34 -17.58 -7.90
N TYR A 325 21.43 -17.46 -8.87
CA TYR A 325 20.38 -18.44 -9.10
C TYR A 325 20.23 -18.77 -10.58
N PRO A 326 20.24 -20.08 -10.96
CA PRO A 326 20.48 -21.23 -10.09
C PRO A 326 21.93 -21.27 -9.54
N ASN A 327 22.16 -21.97 -8.42
CA ASN A 327 23.50 -22.27 -7.89
C ASN A 327 23.42 -23.54 -6.99
N PRO A 328 24.01 -24.69 -7.40
CA PRO A 328 24.82 -24.90 -8.60
C PRO A 328 24.06 -24.64 -9.91
N PHE A 329 24.79 -24.25 -10.96
CA PHE A 329 24.20 -23.93 -12.27
C PHE A 329 24.86 -24.71 -13.41
N ASN A 330 24.11 -24.90 -14.49
CA ASN A 330 24.61 -25.38 -15.77
C ASN A 330 24.53 -24.25 -16.81
N GLN A 331 25.62 -24.02 -17.56
CA GLN A 331 25.80 -23.00 -18.59
C GLN A 331 25.66 -21.52 -18.15
N SER A 332 24.58 -21.14 -17.47
CA SER A 332 24.35 -19.76 -17.03
C SER A 332 23.66 -19.64 -15.68
N THR A 333 23.94 -18.54 -14.97
CA THR A 333 23.27 -18.15 -13.72
C THR A 333 23.02 -16.64 -13.70
N LYS A 334 22.04 -16.20 -12.93
CA LYS A 334 21.69 -14.78 -12.76
C LYS A 334 22.08 -14.31 -11.37
N VAL A 335 22.48 -13.03 -11.27
CA VAL A 335 22.81 -12.38 -10.01
C VAL A 335 22.22 -10.98 -10.01
N ASN A 336 21.48 -10.66 -8.95
CA ASN A 336 20.90 -9.34 -8.74
C ASN A 336 21.80 -8.52 -7.82
N TYR A 337 21.86 -7.22 -8.03
CA TYR A 337 22.59 -6.31 -7.16
C TYR A 337 21.89 -4.95 -7.04
N VAL A 338 22.18 -4.27 -5.95
CA VAL A 338 21.59 -2.96 -5.62
C VAL A 338 22.71 -1.97 -5.42
N ILE A 339 22.54 -0.77 -5.98
CA ILE A 339 23.36 0.39 -5.67
C ILE A 339 22.50 1.49 -5.03
N PRO A 340 22.81 1.91 -3.79
CA PRO A 340 21.98 2.87 -3.05
C PRO A 340 22.24 4.32 -3.46
N ALA A 341 23.29 4.59 -4.24
CA ALA A 341 23.66 5.89 -4.78
C ALA A 341 24.38 5.74 -6.13
N ASN A 342 24.38 6.80 -6.93
CA ASN A 342 25.08 6.84 -8.22
C ASN A 342 26.58 6.58 -8.01
N SER A 343 27.11 5.53 -8.63
CA SER A 343 28.47 5.06 -8.34
C SER A 343 29.06 4.25 -9.50
N SER A 344 30.40 4.13 -9.52
CA SER A 344 31.10 3.24 -10.45
C SER A 344 31.05 1.82 -9.93
N VAL A 345 30.43 0.92 -10.70
CA VAL A 345 30.22 -0.48 -10.33
C VAL A 345 31.14 -1.38 -11.15
N GLN A 346 31.82 -2.29 -10.47
CA GLN A 346 32.62 -3.35 -11.09
C GLN A 346 32.15 -4.71 -10.57
N ILE A 347 31.71 -5.59 -11.47
CA ILE A 347 31.37 -6.98 -11.14
C ILE A 347 32.20 -7.93 -12.00
N SER A 348 32.94 -8.82 -11.33
CA SER A 348 33.85 -9.77 -11.98
C SER A 348 33.76 -11.15 -11.34
N VAL A 349 34.03 -12.19 -12.15
CA VAL A 349 34.10 -13.58 -11.73
C VAL A 349 35.57 -14.00 -11.59
N TYR A 350 35.87 -14.73 -10.53
CA TYR A 350 37.21 -15.19 -10.14
C TYR A 350 37.23 -16.71 -10.01
N ASP A 351 38.38 -17.32 -10.31
CA ASP A 351 38.63 -18.73 -9.97
C ASP A 351 39.14 -18.91 -8.53
N ILE A 352 39.39 -20.16 -8.13
CA ILE A 352 39.90 -20.49 -6.78
C ILE A 352 41.28 -19.92 -6.46
N LEU A 353 42.05 -19.52 -7.48
CA LEU A 353 43.36 -18.90 -7.32
C LEU A 353 43.26 -17.36 -7.28
N GLY A 354 42.05 -16.82 -7.34
CA GLY A 354 41.81 -15.38 -7.33
C GLY A 354 42.09 -14.69 -8.67
N ARG A 355 42.21 -15.43 -9.78
CA ARG A 355 42.37 -14.86 -11.12
C ARG A 355 41.01 -14.46 -11.67
N VAL A 356 40.91 -13.27 -12.27
CA VAL A 356 39.69 -12.83 -12.96
C VAL A 356 39.50 -13.67 -14.22
N VAL A 357 38.39 -14.41 -14.29
CA VAL A 357 38.02 -15.21 -15.47
C VAL A 357 37.04 -14.48 -16.39
N ARG A 358 36.26 -13.54 -15.85
CA ARG A 358 35.35 -12.70 -16.63
C ARG A 358 34.98 -11.40 -15.91
N SER A 359 34.88 -10.30 -16.63
CA SER A 359 34.19 -9.08 -16.15
C SER A 359 32.77 -9.06 -16.69
N LEU A 360 31.80 -8.75 -15.83
CA LEU A 360 30.36 -8.72 -16.13
C LEU A 360 29.82 -7.29 -16.18
N VAL A 361 30.34 -6.40 -15.32
CA VAL A 361 29.98 -4.98 -15.27
C VAL A 361 31.23 -4.17 -14.98
N SER A 362 31.39 -3.02 -15.63
CA SER A 362 32.46 -2.06 -15.36
C SER A 362 32.06 -0.67 -15.88
N GLU A 363 31.07 -0.06 -15.24
CA GLU A 363 30.51 1.22 -15.69
C GLU A 363 29.97 2.07 -14.52
N TYR A 364 29.66 3.33 -14.80
CA TYR A 364 28.97 4.21 -13.87
C TYR A 364 27.46 4.02 -13.97
N GLN A 365 26.81 3.75 -12.85
CA GLN A 365 25.38 3.44 -12.79
C GLN A 365 24.66 4.35 -11.79
N THR A 366 23.41 4.70 -12.10
CA THR A 366 22.54 5.47 -11.21
C THR A 366 21.95 4.59 -10.11
N LYS A 367 21.55 5.18 -8.97
CA LYS A 367 20.85 4.44 -7.90
C LYS A 367 19.75 3.53 -8.48
N GLY A 368 19.79 2.25 -8.15
CA GLY A 368 18.83 1.28 -8.70
C GLY A 368 19.17 -0.17 -8.38
N ASN A 369 18.28 -1.05 -8.85
CA ASN A 369 18.46 -2.50 -8.84
C ASN A 369 18.83 -2.94 -10.26
N TYR A 370 19.70 -3.94 -10.35
CA TYR A 370 20.24 -4.43 -11.61
C TYR A 370 20.37 -5.94 -11.57
N GLU A 371 20.21 -6.58 -12.73
CA GLU A 371 20.44 -8.01 -12.94
C GLU A 371 21.61 -8.20 -13.91
N ILE A 372 22.47 -9.19 -13.63
CA ILE A 372 23.46 -9.69 -14.58
C ILE A 372 23.27 -11.18 -14.82
N THR A 373 23.50 -11.60 -16.06
CA THR A 373 23.59 -13.00 -16.43
C THR A 373 25.04 -13.39 -16.65
N PHE A 374 25.52 -14.38 -15.90
CA PHE A 374 26.83 -14.99 -16.11
C PHE A 374 26.71 -16.26 -16.96
N ASN A 375 27.29 -16.23 -18.16
CA ASN A 375 27.43 -17.41 -19.02
C ASN A 375 28.85 -17.99 -18.92
N ALA A 376 28.93 -19.27 -18.55
CA ALA A 376 30.14 -20.01 -18.25
C ALA A 376 30.43 -21.15 -19.25
N ASN A 377 29.90 -21.08 -20.47
CA ASN A 377 30.05 -22.12 -21.49
C ASN A 377 31.51 -22.54 -21.73
N ASN A 378 32.45 -21.59 -21.64
CA ASN A 378 33.88 -21.81 -21.88
C ASN A 378 34.70 -22.13 -20.61
N LEU A 379 34.04 -22.37 -19.48
CA LEU A 379 34.70 -22.68 -18.20
C LEU A 379 34.51 -24.15 -17.82
N ALA A 380 35.46 -24.70 -17.06
CA ALA A 380 35.38 -26.06 -16.53
C ALA A 380 34.46 -26.12 -15.30
N SER A 381 33.79 -27.25 -15.06
CA SER A 381 33.04 -27.48 -13.81
C SER A 381 33.93 -27.22 -12.60
N GLY A 382 33.38 -26.55 -11.58
CA GLY A 382 34.18 -26.14 -10.42
C GLY A 382 33.59 -24.98 -9.64
N ILE A 383 34.35 -24.53 -8.65
CA ILE A 383 33.99 -23.41 -7.78
C ILE A 383 34.57 -22.12 -8.35
N TYR A 384 33.73 -21.08 -8.43
CA TYR A 384 34.10 -19.73 -8.81
C TYR A 384 33.54 -18.73 -7.79
N PHE A 385 33.99 -17.48 -7.87
CA PHE A 385 33.53 -16.41 -7.01
C PHE A 385 33.12 -15.20 -7.84
N ILE A 386 31.88 -14.74 -7.72
CA ILE A 386 31.45 -13.46 -8.28
C ILE A 386 31.66 -12.37 -7.24
N ARG A 387 32.32 -11.28 -7.60
CA ARG A 387 32.61 -10.16 -6.70
C ARG A 387 32.13 -8.87 -7.31
N MET A 388 31.39 -8.10 -6.52
CA MET A 388 31.01 -6.72 -6.79
C MET A 388 31.89 -5.77 -5.99
N ARG A 389 32.32 -4.69 -6.62
CA ARG A 389 32.98 -3.54 -5.99
C ARG A 389 32.30 -2.25 -6.44
N SER A 390 32.02 -1.35 -5.50
CA SER A 390 31.63 0.03 -5.77
C SER A 390 32.09 0.93 -4.63
N GLY A 391 33.00 1.87 -4.91
CA GLY A 391 33.71 2.62 -3.86
C GLY A 391 34.43 1.69 -2.88
N ASP A 392 34.09 1.83 -1.59
CA ASP A 392 34.62 1.02 -0.48
C ASP A 392 33.85 -0.30 -0.27
N PHE A 393 32.70 -0.47 -0.93
CA PHE A 393 31.93 -1.71 -0.81
C PHE A 393 32.55 -2.82 -1.66
N ILE A 394 32.76 -3.99 -1.04
CA ILE A 394 33.15 -5.23 -1.70
C ILE A 394 32.27 -6.36 -1.18
N SER A 395 31.58 -7.08 -2.06
CA SER A 395 30.83 -8.30 -1.73
C SER A 395 31.22 -9.42 -2.68
N THR A 396 31.39 -10.64 -2.17
CA THR A 396 31.80 -11.81 -2.95
C THR A 396 30.85 -12.98 -2.66
N LYS A 397 30.37 -13.65 -3.70
CA LYS A 397 29.49 -14.83 -3.62
C LYS A 397 30.13 -16.03 -4.30
N LYS A 398 30.03 -17.19 -3.66
CA LYS A 398 30.53 -18.46 -4.18
C LYS A 398 29.50 -19.05 -5.14
N ILE A 399 29.92 -19.38 -6.35
CA ILE A 399 29.09 -20.04 -7.36
C ILE A 399 29.72 -21.37 -7.77
N ILE A 400 28.88 -22.37 -8.06
CA ILE A 400 29.29 -23.73 -8.41
C ILE A 400 28.77 -24.02 -9.82
N LEU A 401 29.70 -24.19 -10.77
CA LEU A 401 29.38 -24.60 -12.13
C LEU A 401 29.37 -26.13 -12.20
N MET A 402 28.25 -26.70 -12.63
CA MET A 402 28.06 -28.12 -12.92
C MET A 402 27.66 -28.30 -14.38
N LYS A 403 28.58 -28.85 -15.20
CA LYS A 403 28.29 -29.30 -16.56
C LYS A 403 27.76 -30.72 -16.60
#